data_AF-A0A7S4NRP7-F1
#
_entry.id   AF-A0A7S4NRP7-F1
#
_cell.length_a   1.000
_cell.length_b   1.000
_cell.length_c   1.000
_cell.angle_alpha   90.00
_cell.angle_beta   90.00
_cell.angle_gamma   90.00
#
_symmetry.space_group_name_H-M   'P 1'
#
loop_
_entity.id
_entity.type
_entity.pdbx_description
1 polymer ?
#
loop_
_entity_poly.entity_id
_entity_poly.type
_entity_poly.pdbx_seq_one_letter_code
_entity_poly.pdbx_strand_id
1 'polypeptide(L)'
;AFGKIFFTGSVDLTHLPPLLGNLSLKKNQFSGTVNLKKLPKHLKLLSLEKNQFTGDIWLTDLPDEMVSITLNNNSFHGTIFVGDLPKSLEKVKIGNNPCEKRVSFVGNDTERIEEEFITLVSYTSGLNEKTGCCSGNN
;
A
#
# COMPACT_ATOMS: atom_id res chain seq x y z
N ALA A 1 13.82 -22.25 22.83
CA ALA A 1 13.51 -21.44 21.65
C ALA A 1 12.04 -21.04 21.72
N PHE A 2 11.73 -19.75 21.92
CA PHE A 2 10.35 -19.29 21.85
C PHE A 2 9.96 -19.24 20.37
N GLY A 3 9.10 -20.15 19.94
CA GLY A 3 8.57 -20.16 18.57
C GLY A 3 7.90 -18.83 18.29
N LYS A 4 8.38 -18.13 17.26
CA LYS A 4 7.78 -16.87 16.81
C LYS A 4 6.39 -17.19 16.27
N ILE A 5 5.34 -16.78 16.98
CA ILE A 5 3.95 -16.96 16.53
C ILE A 5 3.69 -15.92 15.45
N PHE A 6 3.44 -16.37 14.23
CA PHE A 6 2.97 -15.52 13.14
C PHE A 6 1.47 -15.72 12.98
N PHE A 7 0.71 -14.64 12.88
CA PHE A 7 -0.69 -14.72 12.51
C PHE A 7 -0.84 -14.99 11.01
N THR A 8 -1.78 -15.84 10.63
CA THR A 8 -2.07 -16.24 9.25
C THR A 8 -3.53 -15.96 8.90
N GLY A 9 -3.89 -16.15 7.62
CA GLY A 9 -5.24 -15.99 7.12
C GLY A 9 -5.52 -14.60 6.55
N SER A 10 -6.76 -14.36 6.13
CA SER A 10 -7.20 -13.09 5.57
C SER A 10 -7.63 -12.11 6.65
N VAL A 11 -7.54 -10.83 6.35
CA VAL A 11 -7.99 -9.75 7.24
C VAL A 11 -9.09 -8.96 6.55
N ASP A 12 -10.26 -8.90 7.18
CA ASP A 12 -11.34 -8.03 6.75
C ASP A 12 -11.20 -6.64 7.37
N LEU A 13 -10.77 -5.67 6.56
CA LEU A 13 -10.64 -4.26 6.96
C LEU A 13 -11.96 -3.49 6.88
N THR A 14 -13.06 -4.12 6.46
CA THR A 14 -14.34 -3.43 6.23
C THR A 14 -15.20 -3.25 7.47
N HIS A 15 -14.82 -3.89 8.58
CA HIS A 15 -15.54 -3.86 9.85
C HIS A 15 -14.68 -3.33 11.01
N LEU A 16 -13.74 -2.42 10.71
CA LEU A 16 -12.90 -1.80 11.73
C LEU A 16 -13.71 -0.83 12.62
N PRO A 17 -13.33 -0.67 13.90
CA PRO A 17 -13.98 0.29 14.79
C PRO A 17 -13.96 1.72 14.21
N PRO A 18 -15.06 2.48 14.31
CA PRO A 18 -15.19 3.77 13.64
C PRO A 18 -14.22 4.85 14.15
N LEU A 19 -13.74 4.73 15.39
CA LEU A 19 -12.78 5.65 16.01
C LEU A 19 -11.33 5.17 15.92
N LEU A 20 -11.04 4.11 15.15
CA LEU A 20 -9.69 3.58 15.03
C LEU A 20 -8.79 4.58 14.29
N GLY A 21 -7.80 5.12 14.98
CA GLY A 21 -6.83 6.05 14.39
C GLY A 21 -5.62 5.35 13.75
N ASN A 22 -5.16 4.24 14.32
CA ASN A 22 -3.93 3.56 13.89
C ASN A 22 -4.14 2.04 13.85
N LEU A 23 -3.71 1.41 12.75
CA LEU A 23 -3.71 -0.05 12.60
C LEU A 23 -2.34 -0.54 12.12
N SER A 24 -1.75 -1.51 12.85
CA SER A 24 -0.49 -2.14 12.46
C SER A 24 -0.62 -3.66 12.51
N LEU A 25 -0.57 -4.30 11.34
CA LEU A 25 -0.60 -5.75 11.14
C LEU A 25 0.75 -6.29 10.62
N LYS A 26 1.79 -5.46 10.66
CA LYS A 26 3.09 -5.75 10.06
C LYS A 26 3.78 -6.99 10.61
N LYS A 27 4.62 -7.62 9.78
CA LYS A 27 5.48 -8.76 10.12
C LYS A 27 4.70 -10.02 10.55
N ASN A 28 3.63 -10.31 9.82
CA ASN A 28 2.84 -11.53 9.98
C ASN A 28 2.86 -12.34 8.66
N GLN A 29 1.99 -13.34 8.58
CA GLN A 29 1.77 -14.17 7.39
C GLN A 29 0.31 -14.03 6.93
N PHE A 30 -0.30 -12.85 7.12
CA PHE A 30 -1.63 -12.58 6.59
C PHE A 30 -1.60 -12.58 5.07
N SER A 31 -2.67 -13.06 4.46
CA SER A 31 -2.79 -13.24 3.00
C SER A 31 -4.15 -12.77 2.50
N GLY A 32 -4.37 -12.87 1.19
CA GLY A 32 -5.60 -12.42 0.54
C GLY A 32 -5.57 -10.93 0.19
N THR A 33 -6.72 -10.42 -0.27
CA THR A 33 -6.85 -9.04 -0.73
C THR A 33 -7.26 -8.10 0.40
N VAL A 34 -7.02 -6.80 0.19
CA VAL A 34 -7.43 -5.75 1.14
C VAL A 34 -8.34 -4.75 0.45
N ASN A 35 -9.42 -4.36 1.14
CA ASN A 35 -10.36 -3.36 0.66
C ASN A 35 -10.17 -2.06 1.44
N LEU A 36 -9.68 -1.01 0.76
CA LEU A 36 -9.42 0.28 1.38
C LEU A 36 -10.67 1.19 1.44
N LYS A 37 -11.74 0.89 0.69
CA LYS A 37 -12.95 1.73 0.56
C LYS A 37 -13.73 1.95 1.86
N LYS A 38 -13.58 1.05 2.82
CA LYS A 38 -14.35 1.04 4.07
C LYS A 38 -13.47 1.30 5.30
N LEU A 39 -12.29 1.88 5.10
CA LEU A 39 -11.46 2.29 6.24
C LEU A 39 -12.18 3.37 7.06
N PRO A 40 -12.01 3.38 8.39
CA PRO A 40 -12.56 4.41 9.25
C PRO A 40 -12.08 5.81 8.83
N LYS A 41 -12.96 6.80 8.88
CA LYS A 41 -12.65 8.18 8.46
C LYS A 41 -11.48 8.81 9.21
N HIS A 42 -11.30 8.45 10.48
CA HIS A 42 -10.24 8.97 11.35
C HIS A 42 -8.95 8.14 11.29
N LEU A 43 -8.87 7.11 10.43
CA LEU A 43 -7.68 6.28 10.33
C LEU A 43 -6.55 7.08 9.68
N LYS A 44 -5.49 7.33 10.45
CA LYS A 44 -4.32 8.11 10.05
C LYS A 44 -3.16 7.23 9.60
N LEU A 45 -3.02 6.05 10.21
CA LEU A 45 -1.88 5.17 9.98
C LEU A 45 -2.34 3.73 9.72
N LEU A 46 -1.93 3.19 8.57
CA LEU A 46 -2.15 1.79 8.21
C LEU A 46 -0.82 1.11 7.84
N SER A 47 -0.41 0.11 8.62
CA SER A 47 0.79 -0.67 8.35
C SER A 47 0.47 -2.14 8.10
N LEU A 48 0.64 -2.55 6.84
CA LEU A 48 0.45 -3.92 6.36
C LEU A 48 1.79 -4.57 5.91
N GLU A 49 2.92 -3.90 6.14
CA GLU A 49 4.22 -4.34 5.62
C GLU A 49 4.61 -5.76 6.06
N LYS A 50 5.39 -6.47 5.25
CA LYS A 50 5.93 -7.81 5.60
C LYS A 50 4.82 -8.79 5.93
N ASN A 51 3.92 -8.98 4.97
CA ASN A 51 2.84 -9.98 4.95
C ASN A 51 2.83 -10.66 3.56
N GLN A 52 1.74 -11.36 3.24
CA GLN A 52 1.51 -12.05 1.95
C GLN A 52 0.23 -11.53 1.28
N PHE A 53 -0.16 -10.28 1.54
CA PHE A 53 -1.35 -9.67 0.93
C PHE A 53 -1.18 -9.54 -0.60
N THR A 54 -2.28 -9.63 -1.33
CA THR A 54 -2.31 -9.68 -2.80
C THR A 54 -3.37 -8.74 -3.39
N GLY A 55 -3.41 -8.63 -4.73
CA GLY A 55 -4.43 -7.88 -5.47
C GLY A 55 -4.06 -6.43 -5.78
N ASP A 56 -4.99 -5.73 -6.43
CA ASP A 56 -4.88 -4.32 -6.81
C ASP A 56 -5.00 -3.38 -5.60
N ILE A 57 -4.39 -2.21 -5.70
CA ILE A 57 -4.44 -1.18 -4.66
C ILE A 57 -4.93 0.14 -5.26
N TRP A 58 -5.99 0.66 -4.67
CA TRP A 58 -6.63 1.92 -5.05
C TRP A 58 -6.35 2.94 -3.96
N LEU A 59 -5.31 3.78 -4.14
CA LEU A 59 -4.96 4.81 -3.15
C LEU A 59 -5.96 5.98 -3.15
N THR A 60 -6.78 6.08 -4.19
CA THR A 60 -7.95 6.97 -4.27
C THR A 60 -9.01 6.67 -3.21
N ASP A 61 -9.01 5.47 -2.63
CA ASP A 61 -9.99 5.04 -1.64
C ASP A 61 -9.56 5.34 -0.19
N LEU A 62 -8.42 6.02 0.01
CA LEU A 62 -7.92 6.36 1.34
C LEU A 62 -8.77 7.47 1.99
N PRO A 63 -9.00 7.41 3.31
CA PRO A 63 -9.72 8.47 4.02
C PRO A 63 -8.92 9.78 4.04
N ASP A 64 -9.64 10.90 4.11
CA ASP A 64 -9.08 12.26 4.04
C ASP A 64 -8.06 12.58 5.14
N GLU A 65 -8.13 11.91 6.30
CA GLU A 65 -7.18 12.08 7.42
C GLU A 65 -5.97 11.13 7.36
N MET A 66 -5.87 10.28 6.33
CA MET A 66 -4.77 9.34 6.18
C MET A 66 -3.44 10.10 6.05
N VAL A 67 -2.50 9.77 6.93
CA VAL A 67 -1.15 10.37 6.95
C VAL A 67 -0.12 9.41 6.36
N SER A 68 -0.22 8.12 6.70
CA SER A 68 0.73 7.12 6.22
C SER A 68 0.14 5.75 5.98
N ILE A 69 0.51 5.18 4.83
CA ILE A 69 0.23 3.79 4.49
C ILE A 69 1.52 3.06 4.07
N THR A 70 1.76 1.89 4.67
CA THR A 70 2.92 1.03 4.33
C THR A 70 2.47 -0.37 3.91
N LEU A 71 2.73 -0.70 2.66
CA LEU A 71 2.34 -1.91 1.96
C LEU A 71 3.56 -2.73 1.47
N ASN A 72 4.78 -2.23 1.71
CA ASN A 72 6.01 -2.85 1.23
C ASN A 72 6.19 -4.29 1.73
N ASN A 73 6.90 -5.11 0.96
CA ASN A 73 7.18 -6.51 1.28
C ASN A 73 5.87 -7.32 1.44
N ASN A 74 5.06 -7.31 0.40
CA ASN A 74 3.85 -8.13 0.25
C ASN A 74 3.87 -8.81 -1.12
N SER A 75 2.74 -9.39 -1.52
CA SER A 75 2.52 -10.00 -2.81
C SER A 75 1.47 -9.24 -3.63
N PHE A 76 1.32 -7.92 -3.40
CA PHE A 76 0.45 -7.07 -4.20
C PHE A 76 0.91 -7.15 -5.66
N HIS A 77 0.00 -7.56 -6.52
CA HIS A 77 0.24 -7.79 -7.94
C HIS A 77 -0.98 -7.22 -8.65
N GLY A 78 -0.74 -6.39 -9.67
CA GLY A 78 -1.81 -5.61 -10.29
C GLY A 78 -1.47 -4.12 -10.36
N THR A 79 -2.47 -3.32 -10.69
CA THR A 79 -2.33 -1.87 -10.93
C THR A 79 -2.48 -1.09 -9.63
N ILE A 80 -1.55 -0.18 -9.39
CA ILE A 80 -1.64 0.81 -8.33
C ILE A 80 -2.29 2.05 -8.93
N PHE A 81 -3.52 2.36 -8.51
CA PHE A 81 -4.22 3.57 -8.93
C PHE A 81 -3.88 4.70 -7.97
N VAL A 82 -3.22 5.73 -8.49
CA VAL A 82 -2.80 6.91 -7.73
C VAL A 82 -3.59 8.11 -8.24
N GLY A 83 -4.31 8.78 -7.34
CA GLY A 83 -5.20 9.87 -7.71
C GLY A 83 -5.97 10.46 -6.55
N ASP A 84 -6.29 11.75 -6.64
CA ASP A 84 -6.98 12.56 -5.65
C ASP A 84 -6.57 12.20 -4.20
N LEU A 85 -5.25 12.09 -3.98
CA LEU A 85 -4.71 11.60 -2.73
C LEU A 85 -5.05 12.54 -1.58
N PRO A 86 -5.37 12.02 -0.38
CA PRO A 86 -5.63 12.85 0.79
C PRO A 86 -4.53 13.89 0.99
N LYS A 87 -4.90 15.14 1.24
CA LYS A 87 -3.92 16.23 1.42
C LYS A 87 -3.00 16.00 2.62
N SER A 88 -3.48 15.28 3.63
CA SER A 88 -2.70 14.88 4.81
C SER A 88 -1.71 13.75 4.53
N LEU A 89 -1.78 13.11 3.35
CA LEU A 89 -0.95 11.95 3.06
C LEU A 89 0.49 12.42 2.84
N GLU A 90 1.35 12.04 3.79
CA GLU A 90 2.76 12.40 3.81
C GLU A 90 3.65 11.23 3.37
N LYS A 91 3.15 9.99 3.46
CA LYS A 91 4.00 8.81 3.28
C LYS A 91 3.27 7.60 2.72
N VAL A 92 3.72 7.16 1.55
CA VAL A 92 3.29 5.91 0.91
C VAL A 92 4.52 5.03 0.66
N LYS A 93 4.47 3.77 1.12
CA LYS A 93 5.50 2.76 0.83
C LYS A 93 4.89 1.52 0.21
N ILE A 94 5.26 1.20 -1.03
CA ILE A 94 4.76 0.00 -1.74
C ILE A 94 5.86 -0.88 -2.34
N GLY A 95 7.13 -0.50 -2.19
CA GLY A 95 8.27 -1.26 -2.74
C GLY A 95 8.32 -2.72 -2.26
N ASN A 96 9.09 -3.57 -2.97
CA ASN A 96 9.17 -5.01 -2.70
C ASN A 96 7.80 -5.72 -2.75
N ASN A 97 7.00 -5.39 -3.77
CA ASN A 97 5.83 -6.15 -4.18
C ASN A 97 6.05 -6.61 -5.63
N PRO A 98 5.55 -7.80 -6.03
CA PRO A 98 5.65 -8.31 -7.40
C PRO A 98 4.69 -7.58 -8.34
N CYS A 99 4.65 -6.25 -8.30
CA CYS A 99 3.76 -5.42 -9.12
C CYS A 99 4.09 -5.60 -10.61
N GLU A 100 3.48 -6.62 -11.21
CA GLU A 100 3.67 -7.04 -12.60
C GLU A 100 3.00 -6.07 -13.59
N LYS A 101 2.20 -5.11 -13.11
CA LYS A 101 1.39 -4.22 -13.94
C LYS A 101 1.37 -2.79 -13.39
N ARG A 102 2.17 -1.91 -14.00
CA ARG A 102 1.87 -0.48 -14.25
C ARG A 102 1.22 0.29 -13.07
N VAL A 103 1.97 1.19 -12.44
CA VAL A 103 1.35 2.31 -11.70
C VAL A 103 0.52 3.11 -12.70
N SER A 104 -0.77 3.30 -12.40
CA SER A 104 -1.68 4.12 -13.21
C SER A 104 -2.05 5.37 -12.43
N PHE A 105 -1.74 6.51 -13.02
CA PHE A 105 -2.11 7.81 -12.48
C PHE A 105 -3.50 8.19 -12.99
N VAL A 106 -4.37 8.57 -12.08
CA VAL A 106 -5.74 9.03 -12.34
C VAL A 106 -5.89 10.35 -11.59
N GLY A 107 -6.27 11.44 -12.24
CA GLY A 107 -6.39 12.74 -11.57
C GLY A 107 -5.11 13.58 -11.53
N ASN A 108 -5.05 14.56 -10.63
CA ASN A 108 -4.14 15.72 -10.75
C ASN A 108 -2.91 15.69 -9.82
N ASP A 109 -2.67 14.63 -9.06
CA ASP A 109 -1.58 14.57 -8.05
C ASP A 109 -0.17 14.33 -8.63
N THR A 110 0.04 14.51 -9.93
CA THR A 110 1.34 14.24 -10.60
C THR A 110 2.52 14.94 -9.90
N GLU A 111 2.34 16.18 -9.44
CA GLU A 111 3.38 16.98 -8.76
C GLU A 111 3.75 16.43 -7.37
N ARG A 112 2.79 15.87 -6.61
CA ARG A 112 3.02 15.33 -5.25
C ARG A 112 3.72 13.97 -5.25
N ILE A 113 3.81 13.33 -6.41
CA ILE A 113 4.38 11.98 -6.57
C ILE A 113 5.87 12.05 -6.97
N GLU A 114 6.32 13.18 -7.53
CA GLU A 114 7.73 13.42 -7.89
C GLU A 114 8.59 13.90 -6.72
N GLU A 115 7.96 14.42 -5.66
CA GLU A 115 8.62 14.71 -4.40
C GLU A 115 8.74 13.42 -3.54
N GLU A 116 9.84 13.28 -2.79
CA GLU A 116 10.26 12.08 -2.02
C GLU A 116 9.20 11.41 -1.10
N PHE A 117 8.02 12.01 -0.94
CA PHE A 117 6.89 11.61 -0.09
C PHE A 117 6.24 10.28 -0.50
N ILE A 118 6.19 9.98 -1.80
CA ILE A 118 5.63 8.73 -2.32
C ILE A 118 6.76 7.92 -2.94
N THR A 119 7.43 7.14 -2.09
CA THR A 119 8.46 6.21 -2.53
C THR A 119 7.81 5.02 -3.27
N LEU A 120 7.44 5.22 -4.54
CA LEU A 120 7.13 4.17 -5.51
C LEU A 120 8.44 3.52 -6.01
N VAL A 121 9.33 3.14 -5.09
CA VAL A 121 10.62 2.57 -5.51
C VAL A 121 10.41 1.12 -5.92
N SER A 122 10.27 0.93 -7.23
CA SER A 122 10.71 -0.26 -7.93
C SER A 122 12.21 -0.07 -8.22
N TYR A 123 13.08 -0.85 -7.59
CA TYR A 123 14.47 -0.96 -8.06
C TYR A 123 14.44 -1.59 -9.46
N THR A 124 14.58 -0.77 -10.50
CA THR A 124 15.08 -1.22 -11.81
C THR A 124 16.10 -0.22 -12.29
N SER A 125 17.36 -0.65 -12.37
CA SER A 125 18.41 0.05 -13.07
C SER A 125 18.01 0.19 -14.54
N GLY A 126 17.62 1.40 -14.94
CA GLY A 126 17.38 1.78 -16.32
C GLY A 126 16.00 1.41 -16.85
N LEU A 127 15.09 2.38 -16.88
CA LEU A 127 14.13 2.61 -17.96
C LEU A 127 13.40 3.94 -17.66
N ASN A 128 13.34 4.80 -18.67
CA ASN A 128 12.83 6.17 -18.57
C ASN A 128 11.32 6.20 -18.27
N GLU A 129 10.97 7.06 -17.31
CA GLU A 129 9.75 7.86 -17.17
C GLU A 129 8.50 7.42 -17.97
N LYS A 130 7.58 6.75 -17.27
CA LYS A 130 6.09 6.82 -17.34
C LYS A 130 5.39 5.50 -17.03
N THR A 131 6.10 4.38 -16.95
CA THR A 131 5.58 3.12 -16.41
C THR A 131 6.72 2.35 -15.75
N GLY A 132 7.03 2.66 -14.49
CA GLY A 132 8.04 1.92 -13.73
C GLY A 132 7.53 0.51 -13.37
N CYS A 133 8.20 -0.52 -13.88
CA CYS A 133 7.93 -1.92 -13.56
C CYS A 133 8.87 -2.40 -12.44
N CYS A 134 8.36 -3.22 -11.51
CA CYS A 134 9.17 -4.01 -10.58
C CYS A 134 9.66 -5.30 -11.27
N SER A 135 10.96 -5.59 -11.20
CA SER A 135 11.53 -6.88 -11.63
C SER A 135 10.98 -8.03 -10.80
N GLY A 136 10.54 -9.10 -11.47
CA GLY A 136 10.42 -10.42 -10.88
C GLY A 136 11.81 -11.00 -10.58
N ASN A 137 11.93 -11.74 -9.49
CA ASN A 137 13.15 -12.51 -9.20
C ASN A 137 13.20 -13.74 -10.11
N ASN A 138 14.29 -13.88 -10.87
CA ASN A 138 14.86 -15.19 -11.21
C ASN A 138 16.11 -15.39 -10.34
#